data_AF-M0NLP2-F1
#
_entry.id   AF-M0NLP2-F1
#
_cell.length_a   1.000
_cell.length_b   1.000
_cell.length_c   1.000
_cell.angle_alpha   90.00
_cell.angle_beta   90.00
_cell.angle_gamma   90.00
#
_symmetry.space_group_name_H-M   'P 1'
#
loop_
_entity.id
_entity.type
_entity.pdbx_description
1 polymer ?
#
loop_
_entity_poly.entity_id
_entity_poly.type
_entity_poly.pdbx_seq_one_letter_code
_entity_poly.pdbx_strand_id
1 'polypeptide(L)'
;MFVIAGTYLQRENTHYVVTTDGLYKKTGILSRDVQRIDFGKVQNTSYSQGFFGSQFGYGNVDVSTAGGSGIEMQFRSAPEPREVQELINKRVKGSRGEPTTESGETKRDVLDEILVELKAIRSTLDERQGTTGATSVTTSTTGTAADDRSPGEDDTSHTDLVSGDQSEKSSPGDRESDGER
;
A
#
# COMPACT_ATOMS: atom_id res chain seq x y z
N MET A 1 45.69 0.37 21.92
CA MET A 1 45.32 -0.69 20.95
C MET A 1 44.02 -1.43 21.32
N PHE A 2 43.64 -1.54 22.61
CA PHE A 2 42.37 -2.16 23.02
C PHE A 2 41.10 -1.43 22.53
N VAL A 3 41.18 -0.10 22.31
CA VAL A 3 40.04 0.67 21.76
C VAL A 3 39.71 0.25 20.33
N ILE A 4 40.72 -0.09 19.52
CA ILE A 4 40.53 -0.53 18.12
C ILE A 4 39.97 -1.96 18.08
N ALA A 5 40.43 -2.84 18.97
CA ALA A 5 39.86 -4.20 19.08
C ALA A 5 38.41 -4.18 19.62
N GLY A 6 38.11 -3.31 20.59
CA GLY A 6 36.75 -3.12 21.12
C GLY A 6 35.77 -2.60 20.08
N THR A 7 36.17 -1.61 19.27
CA THR A 7 35.34 -1.11 18.16
C THR A 7 35.22 -2.12 17.02
N TYR A 8 36.24 -2.96 16.80
CA TYR A 8 36.19 -4.02 15.78
C TYR A 8 35.23 -5.17 16.20
N LEU A 9 35.27 -5.59 17.46
CA LEU A 9 34.34 -6.57 18.02
C LEU A 9 32.89 -6.06 18.00
N GLN A 10 32.65 -4.79 18.31
CA GLN A 10 31.30 -4.22 18.30
C GLN A 10 30.64 -4.20 16.91
N ARG A 11 31.43 -4.33 15.83
CA ARG A 11 30.96 -4.19 14.45
C ARG A 11 30.25 -5.44 13.90
N GLU A 12 30.50 -6.63 14.45
CA GLU A 12 30.12 -7.89 13.78
C GLU A 12 29.03 -8.72 14.48
N ASN A 13 28.59 -8.37 15.68
CA ASN A 13 27.58 -9.16 16.39
C ASN A 13 26.17 -8.61 16.19
N THR A 14 25.66 -8.71 14.96
CA THR A 14 24.25 -8.42 14.66
C THR A 14 23.57 -9.69 14.18
N HIS A 15 22.59 -10.18 14.96
CA HIS A 15 21.77 -11.33 14.60
C HIS A 15 20.37 -10.87 14.18
N TYR A 16 19.98 -11.29 12.97
CA TYR A 16 18.65 -11.05 12.42
C TYR A 16 17.81 -12.30 12.59
N VAL A 17 16.61 -12.16 13.17
CA VAL A 17 15.69 -13.27 13.40
C VAL A 17 14.33 -12.89 12.84
N VAL A 18 13.88 -13.65 11.84
CA VAL A 18 12.52 -13.56 11.29
C VAL A 18 11.68 -14.63 11.98
N THR A 19 10.66 -14.23 12.74
CA THR A 19 9.75 -15.18 13.41
C THR A 19 8.39 -15.22 12.72
N THR A 20 7.42 -15.91 13.33
CA THR A 20 6.01 -15.92 12.91
C THR A 20 5.30 -14.61 13.20
N ASP A 21 5.76 -13.87 14.21
CA ASP A 21 5.01 -12.73 14.77
C ASP A 21 5.65 -11.38 14.42
N GLY A 22 6.92 -11.38 14.02
CA GLY A 22 7.59 -10.17 13.60
C GLY A 22 9.06 -10.34 13.22
N LEU A 23 9.68 -9.20 12.95
CA LEU A 23 11.07 -9.04 12.58
C LEU A 23 11.86 -8.59 13.81
N TYR A 24 12.99 -9.24 14.07
CA TYR A 24 13.85 -8.94 15.20
C TYR A 24 15.28 -8.68 14.73
N LYS A 25 15.85 -7.60 15.25
CA LYS A 25 17.26 -7.27 15.10
C LYS A 25 17.91 -7.20 16.47
N LYS A 26 18.93 -8.03 16.71
CA LYS A 26 19.70 -8.07 17.95
C LYS A 26 21.12 -7.62 17.68
N THR A 27 21.61 -6.62 18.40
CA THR A 27 22.94 -6.05 18.17
C THR A 27 23.75 -5.99 19.46
N GLY A 28 25.02 -6.42 19.43
CA GLY A 28 26.02 -6.14 20.47
C GLY A 28 26.53 -7.36 21.26
N ILE A 29 27.73 -7.21 21.82
CA ILE A 29 28.48 -8.27 22.53
C ILE A 29 28.45 -8.08 24.05
N LEU A 30 28.60 -6.84 24.53
CA LEU A 30 28.59 -6.50 25.96
C LEU A 30 27.21 -6.00 26.41
N SER A 31 26.60 -5.11 25.62
CA SER A 31 25.23 -4.64 25.78
C SER A 31 24.42 -5.08 24.55
N ARG A 32 23.22 -5.61 24.76
CA ARG A 32 22.36 -6.14 23.68
C ARG A 32 21.21 -5.19 23.44
N ASP A 33 21.16 -4.60 22.27
CA ASP A 33 20.01 -3.85 21.78
C ASP A 33 19.09 -4.77 20.97
N VAL A 34 17.79 -4.74 21.23
CA VAL A 34 16.79 -5.58 20.56
C VAL A 34 15.67 -4.72 20.00
N GLN A 35 15.61 -4.63 18.67
CA GLN A 35 14.54 -3.96 17.95
C GLN A 35 13.56 -5.00 17.41
N ARG A 36 12.25 -4.75 17.58
CA ARG A 36 11.16 -5.63 17.10
C ARG A 36 10.17 -4.82 16.27
N ILE A 37 9.80 -5.37 15.10
CA ILE A 37 8.73 -4.83 14.25
C ILE A 37 7.69 -5.91 14.00
N ASP A 38 6.43 -5.62 14.31
CA ASP A 38 5.28 -6.47 13.98
C ASP A 38 5.05 -6.51 12.47
N PHE A 39 4.68 -7.67 11.91
CA PHE A 39 4.35 -7.78 10.49
C PHE A 39 3.20 -6.84 10.05
N GLY A 40 2.22 -6.60 10.93
CA GLY A 40 1.13 -5.66 10.64
C GLY A 40 1.58 -4.20 10.49
N LYS A 41 2.75 -3.83 11.04
CA LYS A 41 3.34 -2.49 10.90
C LYS A 41 4.25 -2.36 9.69
N VAL A 42 4.69 -3.46 9.10
CA VAL A 42 5.54 -3.46 7.90
C VAL A 42 4.73 -2.98 6.70
N GLN A 43 5.34 -2.09 5.92
CA GLN A 43 4.71 -1.51 4.73
C GLN A 43 5.49 -1.87 3.46
N ASN A 44 6.78 -1.53 3.44
CA ASN A 44 7.63 -1.78 2.30
C ASN A 44 8.85 -2.60 2.72
N THR A 45 9.25 -3.53 1.85
CA THR A 45 10.47 -4.31 2.00
C THR A 45 11.23 -4.31 0.68
N SER A 46 12.45 -3.80 0.68
CA SER A 46 13.34 -3.78 -0.49
C SER A 46 14.64 -4.50 -0.19
N TYR A 47 15.28 -5.05 -1.21
CA TYR A 47 16.62 -5.65 -1.09
C TYR A 47 17.62 -4.91 -1.97
N SER A 48 18.88 -4.90 -1.55
CA SER A 48 19.98 -4.36 -2.34
C SER A 48 21.19 -5.29 -2.23
N GLN A 49 21.89 -5.49 -3.36
CA GLN A 49 23.02 -6.41 -3.44
C GLN A 49 24.10 -5.78 -4.32
N GLY A 50 25.31 -5.65 -3.77
CA GLY A 50 26.46 -5.14 -4.51
C GLY A 50 27.08 -6.22 -5.40
N PHE A 51 28.04 -5.85 -6.25
CA PHE A 51 28.70 -6.77 -7.19
C PHE A 51 29.30 -8.03 -6.54
N PHE A 52 30.04 -7.86 -5.44
CA PHE A 52 30.55 -9.00 -4.67
C PHE A 52 29.43 -9.72 -3.93
N GLY A 53 28.44 -8.97 -3.45
CA GLY A 53 27.24 -9.53 -2.83
C GLY A 53 26.53 -10.51 -3.76
N SER A 54 26.35 -10.19 -5.05
CA SER A 54 25.72 -11.06 -6.05
C SER A 54 26.49 -12.35 -6.31
N GLN A 55 27.82 -12.30 -6.20
CA GLN A 55 28.65 -13.48 -6.38
C GLN A 55 28.62 -14.42 -5.16
N PHE A 56 28.50 -13.86 -3.95
CA PHE A 56 28.55 -14.63 -2.70
C PHE A 56 27.18 -14.86 -2.05
N GLY A 57 26.08 -14.39 -2.65
CA GLY A 57 24.72 -14.55 -2.12
C GLY A 57 24.40 -13.67 -0.91
N TYR A 58 25.08 -12.54 -0.73
CA TYR A 58 24.86 -11.64 0.42
C TYR A 58 24.40 -10.26 -0.02
N GLY A 59 23.45 -9.68 0.71
CA GLY A 59 23.02 -8.30 0.51
C GLY A 59 22.35 -7.68 1.73
N ASN A 60 21.66 -6.58 1.52
CA ASN A 60 20.89 -5.91 2.56
C ASN A 60 19.39 -6.03 2.28
N VAL A 61 18.59 -6.13 3.33
CA VAL A 61 17.13 -6.05 3.26
C VAL A 61 16.67 -4.88 4.14
N ASP A 62 15.97 -3.95 3.53
CA ASP A 62 15.46 -2.73 4.15
C ASP A 62 13.96 -2.88 4.40
N VAL A 63 13.54 -2.56 5.62
CA VAL A 63 12.17 -2.68 6.08
C VAL A 63 11.68 -1.32 6.57
N SER A 64 10.56 -0.88 6.01
CA SER A 64 9.88 0.36 6.39
C SER A 64 8.55 0.05 7.06
N THR A 65 8.21 0.83 8.09
CA THR A 65 6.97 0.68 8.86
C THR A 65 6.02 1.85 8.67
N ALA A 66 4.76 1.62 9.01
CA ALA A 66 3.74 2.66 9.07
C ALA A 66 4.16 3.78 10.04
N GLY A 67 4.10 5.03 9.59
CA GLY A 67 4.43 6.20 10.42
C GLY A 67 5.93 6.47 10.61
N GLY A 68 6.82 5.71 9.98
CA GLY A 68 8.26 5.99 9.94
C GLY A 68 8.63 6.91 8.78
N SER A 69 9.74 7.65 8.90
CA SER A 69 10.25 8.56 7.85
C SER A 69 11.19 7.87 6.85
N GLY A 70 11.35 6.55 6.91
CA GLY A 70 12.24 5.81 6.03
C GLY A 70 12.42 4.34 6.39
N ILE A 71 13.67 3.87 6.39
CA ILE A 71 14.05 2.50 6.75
C ILE A 71 14.09 2.41 8.27
N GLU A 72 13.17 1.64 8.84
CA GLU A 72 13.06 1.45 10.29
C GLU A 72 13.99 0.33 10.76
N MET A 73 14.21 -0.69 9.91
CA MET A 73 15.08 -1.81 10.21
C MET A 73 15.81 -2.28 8.95
N GLN A 74 17.10 -2.58 9.10
CA GLN A 74 17.92 -3.09 8.01
C GLN A 74 18.66 -4.36 8.43
N PHE A 75 18.48 -5.41 7.64
CA PHE A 75 19.23 -6.66 7.73
C PHE A 75 20.47 -6.54 6.85
N ARG A 76 21.64 -6.40 7.45
CA ARG A 76 22.92 -6.28 6.75
C ARG A 76 23.55 -7.64 6.53
N SER A 77 24.18 -7.84 5.39
CA SER A 77 24.82 -9.12 5.03
C SER A 77 23.87 -10.31 5.20
N ALA A 78 22.59 -10.11 4.86
CA ALA A 78 21.62 -11.17 4.84
C ALA A 78 21.97 -12.15 3.71
N PRO A 79 22.03 -13.47 3.98
CA PRO A 79 22.14 -14.47 2.94
C PRO A 79 20.85 -14.47 2.12
N GLU A 80 20.98 -14.61 0.79
CA GLU A 80 19.89 -14.62 -0.17
C GLU A 80 18.85 -13.50 0.09
N PRO A 81 19.25 -12.22 -0.05
CA PRO A 81 18.43 -11.09 0.40
C PRO A 81 17.08 -11.00 -0.32
N ARG A 82 16.99 -11.53 -1.55
CA ARG A 82 15.73 -11.70 -2.29
C ARG A 82 14.79 -12.68 -1.60
N GLU A 83 15.26 -13.89 -1.27
CA GLU A 83 14.43 -14.90 -0.61
C GLU A 83 13.96 -14.43 0.76
N VAL A 84 14.83 -13.75 1.51
CA VAL A 84 14.47 -13.13 2.79
C VAL A 84 13.36 -12.09 2.59
N GLN A 85 13.49 -11.22 1.59
CA GLN A 85 12.47 -10.21 1.28
C GLN A 85 11.13 -10.86 0.88
N GLU A 86 11.15 -11.91 0.06
CA GLU A 86 9.96 -12.67 -0.33
C GLU A 86 9.29 -13.35 0.87
N LEU A 87 10.08 -13.93 1.78
CA LEU A 87 9.58 -14.54 3.02
C LEU A 87 8.91 -13.50 3.93
N ILE A 88 9.53 -12.33 4.10
CA ILE A 88 8.96 -11.23 4.88
C ILE A 88 7.62 -10.80 4.26
N ASN A 89 7.57 -10.59 2.94
CA ASN A 89 6.34 -10.20 2.26
C ASN A 89 5.23 -11.26 2.41
N LYS A 90 5.57 -12.54 2.31
CA LYS A 90 4.63 -13.64 2.54
C LYS A 90 4.03 -13.59 3.95
N ARG A 91 4.86 -13.34 4.97
CA ARG A 91 4.42 -13.21 6.37
C ARG A 91 3.56 -11.97 6.59
N VAL A 92 3.93 -10.83 6.00
CA VAL A 92 3.13 -9.59 6.03
C VAL A 92 1.74 -9.82 5.45
N LYS A 93 1.64 -10.44 4.27
CA LYS A 93 0.35 -10.79 3.64
C LYS A 93 -0.49 -11.74 4.51
N GLY A 94 0.14 -12.78 5.04
CA GLY A 94 -0.53 -13.72 5.96
C GLY A 94 -1.05 -13.03 7.22
N SER A 95 -0.30 -12.08 7.80
CA SER A 95 -0.71 -11.31 8.98
C SER A 95 -1.89 -10.38 8.72
N ARG A 96 -2.09 -9.95 7.47
CA ARG A 96 -3.20 -9.09 7.05
C ARG A 96 -4.47 -9.88 6.71
N GLY A 97 -4.44 -11.21 6.83
CA GLY A 97 -5.57 -12.09 6.50
C GLY A 97 -5.79 -12.27 4.99
N GLU A 98 -4.78 -11.95 4.17
CA GLU A 98 -4.87 -12.17 2.73
C GLU A 98 -4.73 -13.70 2.47
N PRO A 99 -5.69 -14.33 1.78
CA PRO A 99 -5.68 -15.77 1.57
C PRO A 99 -4.44 -16.14 0.79
N THR A 100 -3.51 -16.86 1.41
CA THR A 100 -2.55 -17.65 0.66
C THR A 100 -3.31 -18.79 -0.03
N THR A 101 -2.80 -19.28 -1.16
CA THR A 101 -3.51 -20.11 -2.15
C THR A 101 -4.38 -21.25 -1.58
N GLU A 102 -4.06 -21.80 -0.41
CA GLU A 102 -4.86 -22.81 0.30
C GLU A 102 -6.23 -22.29 0.80
N SER A 103 -6.30 -21.05 1.29
CA SER A 103 -7.59 -20.41 1.66
C SER A 103 -8.42 -19.98 0.45
N GLY A 104 -7.87 -20.06 -0.77
CA GLY A 104 -8.59 -19.80 -2.00
C GLY A 104 -9.54 -20.93 -2.38
N GLU A 105 -9.21 -22.18 -2.04
CA GLU A 105 -10.05 -23.35 -2.27
C GLU A 105 -11.28 -23.30 -1.37
N THR A 106 -11.10 -23.12 -0.06
CA THR A 106 -12.20 -22.98 0.89
C THR A 106 -13.11 -21.78 0.57
N LYS A 107 -12.55 -20.66 0.08
CA LYS A 107 -13.38 -19.53 -0.37
C LYS A 107 -14.23 -19.89 -1.58
N ARG A 108 -13.71 -20.66 -2.54
CA ARG A 108 -14.47 -21.10 -3.71
C ARG A 108 -15.60 -22.03 -3.31
N ASP A 109 -15.32 -22.99 -2.42
CA ASP A 109 -16.35 -23.91 -1.92
C ASP A 109 -17.51 -23.17 -1.25
N VAL A 110 -17.20 -22.19 -0.40
CA VAL A 110 -18.21 -21.35 0.26
C VAL A 110 -18.99 -20.49 -0.77
N LEU A 111 -18.32 -19.97 -1.80
CA LEU A 111 -18.97 -19.19 -2.85
C LEU A 111 -19.90 -20.05 -3.71
N ASP A 112 -19.53 -21.30 -3.98
CA ASP A 112 -20.37 -22.25 -4.72
C ASP A 112 -21.62 -22.62 -3.93
N GLU A 113 -21.50 -22.83 -2.62
CA GLU A 113 -22.63 -23.06 -1.72
C GLU A 113 -23.61 -21.86 -1.72
N ILE A 114 -23.08 -20.64 -1.55
CA ILE A 114 -23.89 -19.41 -1.59
C ILE A 114 -24.57 -19.25 -2.95
N LEU A 115 -23.90 -19.57 -4.07
CA LEU A 115 -24.48 -19.48 -5.41
C LEU A 115 -25.67 -20.43 -5.57
N VAL A 116 -25.54 -21.66 -5.07
CA VAL A 116 -26.63 -22.66 -5.07
C VAL A 116 -27.83 -22.14 -4.30
N GLU A 117 -27.61 -21.59 -3.11
CA GLU A 117 -28.68 -21.05 -2.27
C GLU A 117 -29.39 -19.86 -2.95
N LEU A 118 -28.63 -18.92 -3.52
CA LEU A 118 -29.18 -17.78 -4.25
C LEU A 118 -30.02 -18.21 -5.47
N LYS A 119 -29.57 -19.25 -6.19
CA LYS A 119 -30.32 -19.81 -7.32
C LYS A 119 -31.62 -20.46 -6.87
N ALA A 120 -31.62 -21.16 -5.73
CA ALA A 120 -32.83 -21.74 -5.15
C ALA A 120 -33.83 -20.64 -4.76
N ILE A 121 -33.38 -19.57 -4.10
CA ILE A 121 -34.23 -18.42 -3.74
C ILE A 121 -34.85 -17.81 -5.00
N ARG A 122 -34.06 -17.56 -6.06
CA ARG A 122 -34.56 -17.03 -7.32
C ARG A 122 -35.62 -17.91 -7.96
N SER A 123 -35.42 -19.23 -7.94
CA SER A 123 -36.37 -20.20 -8.53
C SER A 123 -37.73 -20.12 -7.84
N THR A 124 -37.75 -20.09 -6.51
CA THR A 124 -38.99 -19.96 -5.72
C THR A 124 -39.68 -18.60 -5.90
N LEU A 125 -38.90 -17.56 -6.19
CA LEU A 125 -39.43 -16.23 -6.44
C LEU A 125 -40.05 -16.12 -7.84
N ASP A 126 -39.43 -16.73 -8.85
CA ASP A 126 -39.96 -16.82 -10.21
C ASP A 126 -41.29 -17.61 -10.24
N GLU A 127 -41.42 -18.65 -9.41
CA GLU A 127 -42.69 -19.39 -9.21
C GLU A 127 -43.79 -18.52 -8.60
N ARG A 128 -43.45 -17.61 -7.68
CA ARG A 128 -44.39 -16.63 -7.13
C ARG A 128 -44.76 -15.54 -8.15
N GLN A 129 -43.81 -15.07 -8.95
CA GLN A 129 -44.04 -14.03 -9.95
C GLN A 129 -44.81 -14.52 -11.18
N GLY A 130 -44.76 -15.82 -11.50
CA GLY A 130 -45.58 -16.44 -12.54
C GLY A 130 -47.10 -16.31 -12.32
N THR A 131 -47.55 -15.99 -11.10
CA THR A 131 -48.98 -15.77 -10.79
C THR A 131 -49.37 -14.29 -10.77
N THR A 132 -48.43 -13.35 -10.91
CA THR A 132 -48.71 -11.89 -10.91
C THR A 132 -48.17 -11.17 -12.16
N GLY A 133 -47.30 -11.79 -12.94
CA GLY A 133 -46.66 -11.18 -14.13
C GLY A 133 -47.46 -11.25 -15.44
N ALA A 134 -48.59 -11.96 -15.48
CA ALA A 134 -49.39 -12.09 -16.72
C ALA A 134 -50.10 -10.79 -17.16
N THR A 135 -50.00 -9.67 -16.41
CA THR A 135 -50.72 -8.42 -16.72
C THR A 135 -49.83 -7.24 -17.12
N SER A 136 -48.50 -7.32 -17.20
CA SER A 136 -47.74 -6.12 -17.62
C SER A 136 -46.45 -6.42 -18.38
N VAL A 137 -46.59 -7.00 -19.58
CA VAL A 137 -45.74 -6.63 -20.72
C VAL A 137 -46.62 -6.52 -21.97
N THR A 138 -47.51 -5.52 -21.99
CA THR A 138 -47.96 -4.92 -23.25
C THR A 138 -46.96 -3.82 -23.55
N THR A 139 -45.88 -4.17 -24.25
CA THR A 139 -45.05 -3.17 -24.94
C THR A 139 -45.91 -2.57 -26.05
N SER A 140 -46.59 -1.48 -25.74
CA SER A 140 -47.32 -0.64 -26.69
C SER A 140 -46.35 -0.11 -27.74
N THR A 141 -46.30 -0.78 -28.87
CA THR A 141 -45.79 -0.22 -30.12
C THR A 141 -46.93 0.56 -30.77
N THR A 142 -46.94 1.88 -30.60
CA THR A 142 -47.71 2.78 -31.46
C THR A 142 -47.00 4.12 -31.55
N GLY A 143 -46.38 4.39 -32.70
CA GLY A 143 -45.88 5.73 -33.01
C GLY A 143 -47.03 6.70 -33.29
N THR A 144 -46.75 8.00 -33.24
CA THR A 144 -47.03 8.97 -34.31
C THR A 144 -46.76 10.40 -33.83
N ALA A 145 -46.00 11.09 -34.68
CA ALA A 145 -45.73 12.52 -34.89
C ALA A 145 -46.58 13.61 -34.19
N ALA A 146 -45.87 14.71 -33.91
CA ALA A 146 -46.23 16.14 -34.04
C ALA A 146 -45.77 16.90 -32.78
N ASP A 147 -44.66 17.65 -32.87
CA ASP A 147 -44.65 19.09 -33.17
C ASP A 147 -44.93 19.90 -31.89
N ASP A 148 -43.86 20.42 -31.27
CA ASP A 148 -43.83 21.84 -30.95
C ASP A 148 -42.39 22.33 -30.81
N ARG A 149 -42.15 23.49 -31.37
CA ARG A 149 -40.87 24.20 -31.46
C ARG A 149 -40.68 25.06 -30.21
N SER A 150 -39.45 25.21 -29.77
CA SER A 150 -38.72 26.50 -29.80
C SER A 150 -37.72 26.62 -28.63
N PRO A 151 -36.45 26.97 -28.91
CA PRO A 151 -35.50 27.41 -27.90
C PRO A 151 -35.73 28.90 -27.59
N GLY A 152 -35.74 29.26 -26.31
CA GLY A 152 -35.72 30.65 -25.87
C GLY A 152 -34.28 31.11 -25.67
N GLU A 153 -33.78 31.89 -26.62
CA GLU A 153 -32.69 32.85 -26.41
C GLU A 153 -33.29 34.09 -25.75
N ASP A 154 -32.54 34.68 -24.81
CA ASP A 154 -32.56 36.10 -24.37
C ASP A 154 -31.79 36.16 -23.03
N ASP A 155 -30.96 37.14 -22.69
CA ASP A 155 -30.36 38.24 -23.42
C ASP A 155 -29.23 38.77 -22.49
N THR A 156 -28.33 39.47 -23.14
CA THR A 156 -27.08 40.15 -22.84
C THR A 156 -26.88 40.92 -21.52
N SER A 157 -25.60 40.93 -21.13
CA SER A 157 -24.77 42.06 -20.65
C SER A 157 -25.18 42.91 -19.44
N HIS A 158 -24.32 42.95 -18.42
CA HIS A 158 -23.62 44.19 -18.08
C HIS A 158 -22.35 43.98 -17.23
N THR A 159 -21.34 44.75 -17.59
CA THR A 159 -20.01 44.98 -17.01
C THR A 159 -20.12 45.60 -15.59
N ASP A 160 -19.12 45.66 -14.69
CA ASP A 160 -17.81 46.33 -14.83
C ASP A 160 -17.01 46.31 -13.49
N LEU A 161 -15.67 46.40 -13.58
CA LEU A 161 -14.69 46.94 -12.59
C LEU A 161 -14.34 46.08 -11.33
N VAL A 162 -13.11 45.97 -10.78
CA VAL A 162 -11.83 46.70 -10.97
C VAL A 162 -10.64 45.91 -10.39
N SER A 163 -9.47 46.14 -11.00
CA SER A 163 -8.05 46.10 -10.57
C SER A 163 -7.52 45.48 -9.26
N GLY A 164 -6.30 44.95 -9.37
CA GLY A 164 -5.28 44.85 -8.29
C GLY A 164 -4.40 43.61 -8.43
N ASP A 165 -3.50 43.54 -9.41
CA ASP A 165 -2.10 44.05 -9.39
C ASP A 165 -1.09 43.19 -8.60
N GLN A 166 -0.24 42.52 -9.38
CA GLN A 166 1.18 42.19 -9.21
C GLN A 166 1.75 41.85 -7.82
N SER A 167 2.33 40.66 -7.70
CA SER A 167 3.37 40.36 -6.71
C SER A 167 4.68 40.05 -7.43
N GLU A 168 5.53 41.08 -7.55
CA GLU A 168 6.93 40.95 -7.91
C GLU A 168 7.75 40.36 -6.74
N LYS A 169 8.37 39.22 -7.04
CA LYS A 169 9.78 38.87 -6.80
C LYS A 169 10.63 39.90 -6.02
N SER A 170 11.17 39.51 -4.86
CA SER A 170 12.48 39.97 -4.35
C SER A 170 12.99 39.11 -3.18
N SER A 171 14.10 38.41 -3.38
CA SER A 171 15.10 38.07 -2.36
C SER A 171 16.44 37.99 -3.07
N PRO A 172 17.43 38.77 -2.64
CA PRO A 172 18.56 38.15 -1.96
C PRO A 172 19.12 39.02 -0.83
N GLY A 173 19.87 38.41 0.08
CA GLY A 173 20.55 39.12 1.15
C GLY A 173 21.47 38.21 1.95
N ASP A 174 22.56 37.79 1.32
CA ASP A 174 23.77 37.37 2.02
C ASP A 174 24.21 38.48 2.99
N ARG A 175 24.48 38.12 4.24
CA ARG A 175 25.21 38.96 5.19
C ARG A 175 26.43 38.21 5.69
N GLU A 176 27.53 38.52 5.04
CA GLU A 176 28.88 38.47 5.57
C GLU A 176 28.99 39.51 6.72
N SER A 177 29.52 39.12 7.87
CA SER A 177 30.00 40.06 8.88
C SER A 177 31.32 39.53 9.42
N ASP A 178 32.38 40.16 8.94
CA ASP A 178 33.73 40.14 9.46
C ASP A 178 33.87 41.17 10.61
N GLY A 179 34.82 40.95 11.53
CA GLY A 179 35.32 41.91 12.54
C GLY A 179 34.51 42.03 13.85
N GLU A 180 35.07 42.19 15.04
CA GLU A 180 36.41 42.54 15.52
C GLU A 180 36.53 42.21 17.03
N ARG A 181 37.76 41.84 17.45
CA ARG A 181 38.40 42.01 18.78
C ARG A 181 37.93 41.20 19.99
#